data_AF-A0A6P2D5D2-F1
#
_entry.id   AF-A0A6P2D5D2-F1
#
_cell.length_a   1.000
_cell.length_b   1.000
_cell.length_c   1.000
_cell.angle_alpha   90.00
_cell.angle_beta   90.00
_cell.angle_gamma   90.00
#
_symmetry.space_group_name_H-M   'P 1'
#
loop_
_entity.id
_entity.type
_entity.pdbx_description
1 polymer ?
#
loop_
_entity_poly.entity_id
_entity_poly.type
_entity_poly.pdbx_seq_one_letter_code
_entity_poly.pdbx_strand_id
1 'polypeptide(L)'
;MEERSELESQLWGVTNELASELIELTPEFMHEIQFEIVSTDDGGADIGLMEIHPEVKYVSLSPRVYDCCSRYLPLVKRYAPSWRRSLITLREAGGDWKAIVDFEHRK
;
A
#
# COMPACT_ATOMS: atom_id res chain seq x y z
N MET A 1 19.51 17.17 -1.54
CA MET A 1 19.57 15.99 -0.64
C MET A 1 18.38 16.00 0.33
N GLU A 2 17.95 17.17 0.80
CA GLU A 2 16.77 17.35 1.67
C GLU A 2 15.44 16.95 1.02
N GLU A 3 15.21 17.30 -0.26
CA GLU A 3 13.94 17.01 -0.96
C GLU A 3 13.63 15.51 -1.06
N ARG A 4 14.64 14.67 -1.25
CA ARG A 4 14.45 13.21 -1.34
C ARG A 4 14.09 12.59 0.01
N SER A 5 14.70 13.09 1.09
CA SER A 5 14.41 12.67 2.47
C SER A 5 12.98 13.07 2.87
N GLU A 6 12.56 14.27 2.48
CA GLU A 6 11.19 14.74 2.72
C GLU A 6 10.16 13.93 1.93
N LEU A 7 10.41 13.65 0.65
CA LEU A 7 9.56 12.81 -0.19
C LEU A 7 9.43 11.39 0.35
N GLU A 8 10.54 10.79 0.79
CA GLU A 8 10.57 9.47 1.41
C GLU A 8 9.74 9.45 2.71
N SER A 9 9.92 10.45 3.57
CA SER A 9 9.15 10.60 4.81
C SER A 9 7.64 10.72 4.54
N GLN A 10 7.25 11.53 3.54
CA GLN A 10 5.85 11.68 3.14
C GLN A 10 5.28 10.37 2.58
N LEU A 11 6.05 9.67 1.74
CA LEU A 11 5.64 8.38 1.17
C LEU A 11 5.45 7.33 2.26
N TRP A 12 6.38 7.23 3.21
CA TRP A 12 6.26 6.32 4.36
C TRP A 12 5.11 6.72 5.30
N GLY A 13 4.87 8.02 5.50
CA GLY A 13 3.72 8.51 6.24
C GLY A 13 2.39 8.01 5.67
N VAL A 14 2.16 8.21 4.37
CA VAL A 14 0.96 7.72 3.69
C VAL A 14 0.90 6.19 3.64
N THR A 15 2.04 5.52 3.50
CA THR A 15 2.11 4.05 3.51
C THR A 15 1.70 3.48 4.88
N ASN A 16 2.13 4.12 5.97
CA ASN A 16 1.76 3.70 7.32
C ASN A 16 0.28 3.96 7.61
N GLU A 17 -0.26 5.11 7.18
CA GLU A 17 -1.70 5.39 7.25
C GLU A 17 -2.50 4.31 6.49
N LEU A 18 -2.09 4.00 5.26
CA LEU A 18 -2.72 2.94 4.47
C LEU A 18 -2.61 1.57 5.16
N ALA A 19 -1.44 1.22 5.69
CA ALA A 19 -1.24 -0.05 6.39
C ALA A 19 -2.17 -0.19 7.59
N SER A 20 -2.34 0.86 8.40
CA SER A 20 -3.29 0.86 9.53
C SER A 20 -4.72 0.56 9.07
N GLU A 21 -5.18 1.22 8.01
CA GLU A 21 -6.51 0.98 7.44
C GLU A 21 -6.65 -0.46 6.91
N LEU A 22 -5.62 -0.99 6.26
CA LEU A 22 -5.64 -2.38 5.75
C LEU A 22 -5.61 -3.42 6.88
N ILE A 23 -4.90 -3.15 7.99
CA ILE A 23 -4.89 -4.00 9.19
C ILE A 23 -6.31 -4.09 9.78
N GLU A 24 -7.05 -2.97 9.88
CA GLU A 24 -8.43 -2.97 10.39
C GLU A 24 -9.43 -3.76 9.53
N LEU A 25 -9.10 -3.94 8.25
CA LEU A 25 -9.86 -4.74 7.29
C LEU A 25 -9.46 -6.22 7.30
N THR A 26 -8.30 -6.53 7.89
CA THR A 26 -7.72 -7.88 7.95
C THR A 26 -8.33 -8.66 9.12
N PRO A 27 -8.84 -9.89 8.91
CA PRO A 27 -9.34 -10.74 9.99
C PRO A 27 -8.28 -11.07 11.04
N GLU A 28 -8.70 -11.18 12.31
CA GLU A 28 -7.80 -11.43 13.46
C GLU A 28 -7.01 -12.75 13.37
N PHE A 29 -7.49 -13.73 12.60
CA PHE A 29 -6.81 -15.01 12.43
C PHE A 29 -5.71 -15.01 11.35
N MET A 30 -5.59 -13.94 10.57
CA MET A 30 -4.53 -13.81 9.57
C MET A 30 -3.27 -13.27 10.22
N HIS A 31 -2.15 -13.96 10.02
CA HIS A 31 -0.83 -13.52 10.48
C HIS A 31 -0.01 -12.85 9.38
N GLU A 32 -0.44 -12.99 8.12
CA GLU A 32 0.16 -12.35 6.96
C GLU A 32 -0.92 -12.10 5.91
N ILE A 33 -0.86 -10.94 5.26
CA ILE A 33 -1.73 -10.59 4.14
C ILE A 33 -0.98 -9.69 3.17
N GLN A 34 -1.27 -9.84 1.88
CA GLN A 34 -0.62 -9.10 0.81
C GLN A 34 -1.62 -8.29 0.01
N PHE A 35 -1.27 -7.02 -0.19
CA PHE A 35 -1.98 -6.08 -1.03
C PHE A 35 -1.08 -5.60 -2.14
N GLU A 36 -1.67 -5.18 -3.24
CA GLU A 36 -0.95 -4.52 -4.31
C GLU A 36 -1.60 -3.18 -4.66
N ILE A 37 -0.75 -2.20 -4.97
CA ILE A 37 -1.13 -1.00 -5.69
C ILE A 37 -0.46 -1.10 -7.06
N VAL A 38 -1.24 -1.08 -8.14
CA VAL A 38 -0.74 -1.29 -9.50
C VAL A 38 -1.07 -0.08 -10.35
N SER A 39 -0.10 0.41 -11.13
CA SER A 39 -0.34 1.48 -12.10
C SER A 39 -1.32 1.01 -13.18
N THR A 40 -2.32 1.82 -13.52
CA THR A 40 -3.24 1.59 -14.63
C THR A 40 -2.78 2.32 -15.91
N ASP A 41 -3.28 1.90 -17.07
CA ASP A 41 -2.85 2.43 -18.37
C ASP A 41 -3.23 3.90 -18.60
N ASP A 42 -4.29 4.37 -17.95
CA ASP A 42 -4.74 5.77 -17.96
C ASP A 42 -3.91 6.67 -17.03
N GLY A 43 -2.91 6.11 -16.35
CA GLY A 43 -2.06 6.82 -15.40
C GLY A 43 -2.63 6.90 -13.99
N GLY A 44 -3.71 6.20 -13.68
CA GLY A 44 -4.19 5.98 -12.32
C GLY A 44 -3.44 4.88 -11.57
N ALA A 45 -4.09 4.35 -10.54
CA ALA A 45 -3.68 3.14 -9.84
C ALA A 45 -4.89 2.41 -9.25
N ASP A 46 -4.84 1.08 -9.27
CA ASP A 46 -5.80 0.21 -8.59
C ASP A 46 -5.16 -0.41 -7.36
N ILE A 47 -5.95 -0.59 -6.30
CA ILE A 47 -5.55 -1.33 -5.10
C ILE A 47 -6.36 -2.63 -5.00
N GLY A 48 -5.66 -3.72 -4.70
CA GLY A 48 -6.27 -5.04 -4.61
C GLY A 48 -5.59 -5.93 -3.58
N LEU A 49 -6.29 -7.01 -3.25
CA LEU A 49 -5.72 -8.15 -2.54
C LEU A 49 -4.97 -9.03 -3.53
N MET A 50 -3.79 -9.51 -3.13
CA MET A 50 -3.01 -10.42 -3.96
C MET A 50 -3.59 -11.82 -4.04
N GLU A 51 -4.20 -12.27 -2.95
CA GLU A 51 -4.85 -13.56 -2.83
C GLU A 51 -6.33 -13.35 -2.54
N ILE A 52 -7.18 -14.25 -3.06
CA ILE A 52 -8.62 -14.20 -2.81
C ILE A 52 -8.86 -14.66 -1.36
N HIS A 53 -9.06 -13.67 -0.49
CA HIS A 53 -9.42 -13.86 0.91
C HIS A 53 -10.85 -13.35 1.13
N PRO A 54 -11.88 -14.22 0.99
CA PRO A 54 -13.29 -13.81 1.13
C PRO A 54 -13.63 -13.26 2.52
N GLU A 55 -12.79 -13.51 3.52
CA GLU A 55 -12.93 -13.04 4.89
C GLU A 55 -12.44 -11.61 5.09
N VAL A 56 -11.62 -11.08 4.18
CA VAL A 56 -11.14 -9.69 4.24
C VAL A 56 -12.28 -8.76 3.84
N LYS A 57 -12.59 -7.79 4.70
CA LYS A 57 -13.60 -6.78 4.40
C LYS A 57 -13.22 -6.09 3.09
N TYR A 58 -14.19 -5.86 2.21
CA TYR A 58 -13.97 -5.31 0.87
C TYR A 58 -13.04 -4.07 0.87
N VAL A 59 -11.75 -4.30 0.59
CA VAL A 59 -10.71 -3.26 0.62
C VAL A 59 -10.99 -2.17 -0.41
N SER A 60 -11.55 -2.57 -1.55
CA SER A 60 -12.05 -1.68 -2.61
C SER A 60 -13.28 -0.86 -2.23
N LEU A 61 -13.80 -0.95 -1.00
CA LEU A 61 -14.95 -0.17 -0.54
C LEU A 61 -14.62 0.77 0.63
N SER A 62 -13.38 0.80 1.13
CA SER A 62 -13.00 1.72 2.20
C SER A 62 -12.67 3.10 1.62
N PRO A 63 -13.42 4.18 1.96
CA PRO A 63 -13.12 5.53 1.49
C PRO A 63 -11.72 6.00 1.91
N ARG A 64 -11.28 5.59 3.10
CA ARG A 64 -9.96 5.95 3.62
C ARG A 64 -8.81 5.29 2.86
N VAL A 65 -9.02 4.05 2.40
CA VAL A 65 -8.06 3.37 1.53
C VAL A 65 -7.91 4.15 0.22
N TYR A 66 -9.02 4.61 -0.37
CA TYR A 66 -8.97 5.47 -1.57
C TYR A 66 -8.27 6.81 -1.32
N ASP A 67 -8.57 7.48 -0.20
CA ASP A 67 -7.92 8.74 0.16
C ASP A 67 -6.39 8.56 0.31
N CYS A 68 -5.95 7.50 0.99
CA CYS A 68 -4.54 7.16 1.11
C CYS A 68 -3.91 6.87 -0.26
N CYS A 69 -4.57 6.08 -1.12
CA CYS A 69 -4.08 5.78 -2.47
C CYS A 69 -3.95 7.06 -3.33
N SER A 70 -4.90 7.99 -3.22
CA SER A 70 -4.86 9.26 -3.96
C SER A 70 -3.67 10.13 -3.59
N ARG A 71 -3.25 10.12 -2.31
CA ARG A 71 -2.06 10.80 -1.78
C ARG A 71 -0.78 10.04 -2.12
N TYR A 72 -0.85 8.71 -2.12
CA TYR A 72 0.27 7.83 -2.38
C TYR A 72 0.78 7.94 -3.82
N LEU A 73 -0.14 7.91 -4.79
CA LEU A 73 0.18 7.86 -6.23
C LEU A 73 1.13 8.98 -6.71
N PRO A 74 0.90 10.28 -6.41
CA PRO A 74 1.83 11.34 -6.81
C PRO A 74 3.20 11.23 -6.11
N LEU A 75 3.25 10.71 -4.88
CA LEU A 75 4.50 10.56 -4.13
C LEU A 75 5.35 9.42 -4.71
N VAL A 76 4.75 8.24 -4.93
CA VAL A 76 5.47 7.07 -5.45
C VAL A 76 6.01 7.32 -6.86
N LYS A 77 5.27 8.04 -7.72
CA LYS A 77 5.74 8.41 -9.06
C LYS A 77 6.93 9.37 -9.03
N ARG A 78 7.02 10.25 -8.03
CA ARG A 78 8.18 11.13 -7.84
C ARG A 78 9.37 10.39 -7.23
N TYR A 79 9.10 9.48 -6.28
CA TYR A 79 10.13 8.72 -5.58
C TYR A 79 10.75 7.63 -6.48
N ALA A 80 9.91 6.97 -7.27
CA ALA A 80 10.25 5.89 -8.19
C ALA A 80 9.61 6.15 -9.57
N PRO A 81 10.25 6.92 -10.47
CA PRO A 81 9.68 7.30 -11.77
C PRO A 81 9.30 6.13 -12.68
N SER A 82 10.00 4.99 -12.57
CA SER A 82 9.69 3.76 -13.32
C SER A 82 8.77 2.81 -12.55
N TRP A 83 8.12 3.27 -11.48
CA TRP A 83 7.23 2.44 -10.67
C TRP A 83 6.08 1.84 -11.50
N ARG A 84 5.85 0.55 -11.28
CA ARG A 84 4.73 -0.20 -11.86
C ARG A 84 3.77 -0.68 -10.79
N ARG A 85 4.32 -1.13 -9.65
CA ARG A 85 3.56 -1.82 -8.62
C ARG A 85 4.24 -1.69 -7.28
N SER A 86 3.44 -1.55 -6.24
CA SER A 86 3.85 -1.68 -4.84
C SER A 86 3.19 -2.91 -4.26
N LEU A 87 4.01 -3.86 -3.80
CA LEU A 87 3.53 -4.98 -3.00
C LEU A 87 3.63 -4.60 -1.52
N ILE A 88 2.50 -4.56 -0.84
CA ILE A 88 2.40 -4.24 0.59
C ILE A 88 2.11 -5.54 1.32
N THR A 89 3.09 -6.03 2.08
CA THR A 89 2.92 -7.19 2.96
C THR A 89 2.70 -6.70 4.39
N LEU A 90 1.57 -7.05 4.98
CA LEU A 90 1.31 -6.83 6.39
C LEU A 90 1.55 -8.15 7.11
N ARG A 91 2.43 -8.14 8.12
CA ARG A 91 2.75 -9.34 8.92
C ARG A 91 2.59 -9.04 10.40
N GLU A 92 1.83 -9.89 11.08
CA GLU A 92 1.71 -9.89 12.52
C GLU A 92 2.88 -10.66 13.14
N ALA A 93 3.54 -10.05 14.13
CA ALA A 93 4.66 -10.65 14.83
C ALA A 93 4.63 -10.26 16.32
N GLY A 94 3.96 -11.07 17.13
CA GLY A 94 3.99 -10.95 18.60
C GLY A 94 3.07 -9.86 19.15
N GLY A 95 1.93 -9.63 18.52
CA GLY A 95 0.94 -8.60 18.85
C GLY A 95 1.08 -7.32 18.04
N ASP A 96 2.17 -7.16 17.29
CA ASP A 96 2.44 -5.98 16.48
C ASP A 96 2.39 -6.31 14.98
N TRP A 97 1.69 -5.48 14.22
CA TRP A 97 1.68 -5.55 12.76
C TRP A 97 2.81 -4.70 12.17
N LYS A 98 3.50 -5.26 11.18
CA LYS A 98 4.52 -4.56 10.40
C LYS A 98 4.14 -4.53 8.92
N ALA A 99 4.30 -3.37 8.30
CA ALA A 99 4.16 -3.20 6.86
C ALA A 99 5.54 -3.26 6.19
N ILE A 100 5.65 -4.09 5.16
CA ILE A 100 6.79 -4.18 4.26
C ILE A 100 6.31 -3.77 2.87
N VAL A 101 7.01 -2.85 2.22
CA VAL A 101 6.67 -2.39 0.87
C VAL A 101 7.81 -2.66 -0.09
N ASP A 102 7.51 -3.46 -1.11
CA ASP A 102 8.42 -3.74 -2.22
C ASP A 102 7.94 -3.02 -3.48
N PHE A 103 8.87 -2.32 -4.15
CA PHE A 103 8.59 -1.62 -5.40
C PHE A 103 9.03 -2.45 -6.60
N GLU A 104 8.11 -2.69 -7.52
CA GLU A 104 8.41 -3.21 -8.84
C GLU A 104 8.48 -2.07 -9.86
N HIS A 105 9.48 -2.15 -10.74
CA HIS A 105 9.71 -1.16 -11.78
C HIS A 105 9.47 -1.73 -13.18
N ARG A 106 9.06 -0.88 -14.11
CA ARG A 106 9.04 -1.19 -15.54
C ARG A 106 10.48 -1.48 -16.00
N LYS A 107 10.68 -2.60 -16.69
CA LYS A 107 11.97 -2.97 -17.30
C LYS A 107 12.32 -2.05 -18.46
#